data_AF-A0A1B9NSP5-F1
#
_entry.id   AF-A0A1B9NSP5-F1
#
_cell.length_a   1.000
_cell.length_b   1.000
_cell.length_c   1.000
_cell.angle_alpha   90.00
_cell.angle_beta   90.00
_cell.angle_gamma   90.00
#
_symmetry.space_group_name_H-M   'P 1'
#
loop_
_entity.id
_entity.type
_entity.pdbx_description
1 polymer ?
#
loop_
_entity_poly.entity_id
_entity_poly.type
_entity_poly.pdbx_seq_one_letter_code
_entity_poly.pdbx_strand_id
1 'polypeptide(L)'
;MINIDNFYDYEKKLTDKDLNACEKKLGITIPDSLKQLYLNCNGGMVYKDIWKTTVPPYKLQVFNFIPIKYNKAFKNDPDFIMEGIAFKHWDDKKLPKELLPFARDLSNGFLCININTGAIYQYLRLEWDDTLNTEQNLKKNSIYLSDSLENFLNALTYDEEQSNAETVEDEDIKPRASNKFYDSEQAINTADLNEVEKLLKIKIPVQLR
;
A
#
# COMPACT_ATOMS: atom_id res chain seq x y z
N MET A 1 10.68 -18.75 -2.49
CA MET A 1 10.45 -18.00 -3.73
C MET A 1 9.31 -17.02 -3.52
N ILE A 2 9.45 -15.77 -3.96
CA ILE A 2 8.39 -14.76 -3.83
C ILE A 2 7.24 -15.11 -4.78
N ASN A 3 6.06 -15.34 -4.22
CA ASN A 3 4.83 -15.53 -5.00
C ASN A 3 4.23 -14.16 -5.37
N ILE A 4 4.18 -13.86 -6.67
CA ILE A 4 3.65 -12.59 -7.20
C ILE A 4 2.18 -12.65 -7.59
N ASP A 5 1.53 -13.82 -7.53
CA ASP A 5 0.12 -13.99 -7.93
C ASP A 5 -0.83 -13.19 -7.03
N ASN A 6 -0.35 -12.80 -5.84
CA ASN A 6 -1.09 -11.95 -4.92
C ASN A 6 -1.15 -10.48 -5.36
N PHE A 7 -0.38 -10.05 -6.36
CA PHE A 7 -0.22 -8.64 -6.72
C PHE A 7 -1.04 -8.22 -7.94
N TYR A 8 -1.61 -7.02 -7.89
CA TYR A 8 -2.33 -6.39 -9.00
C TYR A 8 -2.11 -4.87 -9.03
N ASP A 9 -2.54 -4.22 -10.11
CA ASP A 9 -2.43 -2.76 -10.33
C ASP A 9 -1.03 -2.17 -10.05
N TYR A 10 0.01 -2.92 -10.42
CA TYR A 10 1.40 -2.48 -10.29
C TYR A 10 1.85 -1.65 -11.49
N GLU A 11 2.87 -0.83 -11.28
CA GLU A 11 3.39 0.06 -12.28
C GLU A 11 4.22 -0.67 -13.35
N LYS A 12 4.64 0.09 -14.36
CA LYS A 12 5.51 -0.42 -15.42
C LYS A 12 6.72 -1.16 -14.82
N LYS A 13 7.01 -2.35 -15.39
CA LYS A 13 8.18 -3.16 -15.02
C LYS A 13 9.47 -2.34 -15.06
N LEU A 14 10.31 -2.57 -14.05
CA LEU A 14 11.62 -1.97 -13.93
C LEU A 14 12.67 -2.77 -14.68
N THR A 15 13.79 -2.12 -14.92
CA THR A 15 15.03 -2.76 -15.37
C THR A 15 16.06 -2.75 -14.24
N ASP A 16 17.10 -3.58 -14.34
CA ASP A 16 18.25 -3.51 -13.42
C ASP A 16 18.89 -2.12 -13.39
N LYS A 17 18.86 -1.40 -14.53
CA LYS A 17 19.34 -0.01 -14.60
C LYS A 17 18.51 0.93 -13.72
N ASP A 18 17.19 0.73 -13.64
CA ASP A 18 16.33 1.53 -12.77
C ASP A 18 16.62 1.26 -11.29
N LEU A 19 16.82 -0.02 -10.92
CA LEU A 19 17.20 -0.41 -9.56
C LEU A 19 18.57 0.16 -9.16
N ASN A 20 19.58 -0.01 -10.01
CA ASN A 20 20.93 0.52 -9.78
C ASN A 20 20.93 2.05 -9.65
N ALA A 21 20.05 2.74 -10.39
CA ALA A 21 19.90 4.19 -10.28
C ALA A 21 19.28 4.59 -8.92
N CYS A 22 18.28 3.84 -8.44
CA CYS A 22 17.68 4.03 -7.12
C CYS A 22 18.71 3.80 -6.00
N GLU A 23 19.42 2.67 -6.02
CA GLU A 23 20.51 2.34 -5.09
C GLU A 23 21.57 3.43 -5.03
N LYS A 24 22.08 3.86 -6.20
CA LYS A 24 23.09 4.92 -6.29
C LYS A 24 22.64 6.22 -5.66
N LYS A 25 21.38 6.61 -5.84
CA LYS A 25 20.85 7.84 -5.27
C LYS A 25 20.67 7.72 -3.77
N LEU A 26 20.03 6.64 -3.31
CA LEU A 26 19.80 6.40 -1.88
C LEU A 26 21.11 6.14 -1.11
N GLY A 27 22.18 5.74 -1.80
CA GLY A 27 23.45 5.38 -1.17
C GLY A 27 23.38 4.07 -0.39
N ILE A 28 22.52 3.15 -0.81
CA ILE A 28 22.30 1.83 -0.20
C ILE A 28 22.36 0.72 -1.25
N THR A 29 22.42 -0.52 -0.78
CA THR A 29 22.09 -1.71 -1.60
C THR A 29 20.67 -2.15 -1.23
N ILE A 30 19.78 -2.25 -2.22
CA ILE A 30 18.42 -2.77 -2.03
C ILE A 30 18.53 -4.29 -1.84
N PRO A 31 17.89 -4.88 -0.80
CA PRO A 31 17.89 -6.32 -0.59
C PRO A 31 17.43 -7.11 -1.82
N ASP A 32 18.08 -8.23 -2.11
CA ASP A 32 17.82 -9.03 -3.32
C ASP A 32 16.38 -9.51 -3.44
N SER A 33 15.76 -9.89 -2.31
CA SER A 33 14.34 -10.25 -2.25
C SER A 33 13.44 -9.09 -2.70
N LEU A 34 13.75 -7.86 -2.27
CA LEU A 34 13.00 -6.68 -2.69
C LEU A 34 13.23 -6.37 -4.17
N LYS A 35 14.47 -6.47 -4.67
CA LYS A 35 14.74 -6.33 -6.11
C LYS A 35 13.95 -7.34 -6.95
N GLN A 36 13.93 -8.61 -6.53
CA GLN A 36 13.16 -9.66 -7.21
C GLN A 36 11.67 -9.35 -7.25
N LEU A 37 11.10 -8.83 -6.16
CA LEU A 37 9.71 -8.38 -6.14
C LEU A 37 9.50 -7.26 -7.18
N TYR A 38 10.30 -6.19 -7.12
CA TYR A 38 10.08 -4.99 -7.93
C TYR A 38 10.41 -5.13 -9.42
N LEU A 39 11.25 -6.10 -9.80
CA LEU A 39 11.43 -6.48 -11.22
C LEU A 39 10.16 -7.10 -11.82
N ASN A 40 9.34 -7.76 -11.00
CA ASN A 40 8.11 -8.40 -11.42
C ASN A 40 6.87 -7.51 -11.22
N CYS A 41 6.78 -6.87 -10.05
CA CYS A 41 5.65 -6.07 -9.57
C CYS A 41 6.18 -4.77 -8.95
N ASN A 42 6.23 -3.70 -9.74
CA ASN A 42 6.72 -2.40 -9.28
C ASN A 42 5.63 -1.65 -8.51
N GLY A 43 5.60 -1.83 -7.18
CA GLY A 43 4.53 -1.31 -6.35
C GLY A 43 3.22 -2.11 -6.53
N GLY A 44 2.09 -1.43 -6.41
CA GLY A 44 0.76 -2.01 -6.62
C GLY A 44 0.03 -2.41 -5.35
N MET A 45 -1.04 -3.17 -5.52
CA MET A 45 -1.91 -3.67 -4.45
C MET A 45 -1.78 -5.18 -4.32
N VAL A 46 -2.29 -5.73 -3.21
CA VAL A 46 -2.32 -7.17 -2.95
C VAL A 46 -3.74 -7.65 -2.64
N TYR A 47 -4.09 -8.86 -3.07
CA TYR A 47 -5.42 -9.44 -2.80
C TYR A 47 -5.56 -9.89 -1.35
N LYS A 48 -4.52 -10.57 -0.84
CA LYS A 48 -4.32 -10.89 0.57
C LYS A 48 -3.47 -9.79 1.16
N ASP A 49 -4.06 -8.97 2.01
CA ASP A 49 -3.48 -7.75 2.54
C ASP A 49 -3.39 -7.74 4.07
N ILE A 50 -3.89 -8.77 4.74
CA ILE A 50 -3.85 -8.88 6.20
C ILE A 50 -2.64 -9.68 6.65
N TRP A 51 -1.80 -9.07 7.49
CA TRP A 51 -0.78 -9.76 8.28
C TRP A 51 -1.25 -9.82 9.74
N LYS A 52 -1.19 -11.01 10.37
CA LYS A 52 -1.59 -11.17 11.78
C LYS A 52 -0.68 -12.12 12.54
N THR A 53 -0.45 -11.85 13.82
CA THR A 53 0.13 -12.79 14.79
C THR A 53 -0.85 -12.98 15.96
N THR A 54 -0.77 -14.13 16.62
CA THR A 54 -1.64 -14.48 17.76
C THR A 54 -1.00 -14.16 19.11
N VAL A 55 0.33 -14.09 19.19
CA VAL A 55 1.07 -13.92 20.46
C VAL A 55 2.32 -13.04 20.25
N PRO A 56 2.33 -11.79 20.77
CA PRO A 56 1.15 -11.03 21.19
C PRO A 56 0.19 -10.82 20.00
N PRO A 57 -1.13 -10.67 20.24
CA PRO A 57 -2.08 -10.44 19.16
C PRO A 57 -1.79 -9.12 18.45
N TYR A 58 -1.63 -9.17 17.14
CA TYR A 58 -1.40 -8.00 16.31
C TYR A 58 -1.99 -8.23 14.93
N LYS A 59 -2.65 -7.20 14.36
CA LYS A 59 -3.22 -7.22 13.01
C LYS A 59 -2.77 -5.96 12.28
N LEU A 60 -2.31 -6.15 11.06
CA LEU A 60 -1.89 -5.10 10.14
C LEU A 60 -2.56 -5.32 8.79
N GLN A 61 -3.03 -4.25 8.16
CA GLN A 61 -3.51 -4.29 6.78
C GLN A 61 -2.59 -3.48 5.88
N VAL A 62 -2.03 -4.15 4.87
CA VAL A 62 -1.21 -3.55 3.82
C VAL A 62 -2.13 -2.73 2.92
N PHE A 63 -1.85 -1.44 2.76
CA PHE A 63 -2.62 -0.58 1.86
C PHE A 63 -2.13 -0.71 0.42
N ASN A 64 -0.85 -0.44 0.20
CA ASN A 64 -0.24 -0.56 -1.13
C ASN A 64 1.29 -0.64 -1.04
N PHE A 65 1.92 -1.28 -2.02
CA PHE A 65 3.36 -1.26 -2.22
C PHE A 65 3.78 0.02 -2.94
N ILE A 66 4.86 0.64 -2.47
CA ILE A 66 5.34 1.94 -2.94
C ILE A 66 6.22 1.71 -4.18
N PRO A 67 5.85 2.22 -5.37
CA PRO A 67 6.66 2.00 -6.56
C PRO A 67 8.05 2.67 -6.43
N ILE A 68 9.08 2.04 -7.01
CA ILE A 68 10.43 2.63 -7.09
C ILE A 68 10.46 3.74 -8.14
N LYS A 69 9.73 3.54 -9.24
CA LYS A 69 9.64 4.48 -10.34
C LYS A 69 8.28 4.36 -10.96
N TYR A 70 7.83 5.45 -11.58
CA TYR A 70 6.48 5.55 -12.14
C TYR A 70 5.45 5.51 -11.01
N ASN A 71 4.62 6.52 -10.92
CA ASN A 71 3.51 6.54 -9.98
C ASN A 71 2.39 7.37 -10.59
N LYS A 72 1.63 6.76 -11.49
CA LYS A 72 0.64 7.44 -12.31
C LYS A 72 -0.46 8.06 -11.45
N ALA A 73 -0.83 7.40 -10.35
CA ALA A 73 -1.79 7.93 -9.39
C ALA A 73 -1.38 9.31 -8.83
N PHE A 74 -0.08 9.57 -8.75
CA PHE A 74 0.51 10.84 -8.31
C PHE A 74 1.23 11.58 -9.44
N LYS A 75 0.83 11.37 -10.71
CA LYS A 75 1.42 12.05 -11.88
C LYS A 75 2.95 11.93 -11.98
N ASN A 76 3.50 10.82 -11.47
CA ASN A 76 4.94 10.54 -11.35
C ASN A 76 5.72 11.55 -10.49
N ASP A 77 5.05 12.14 -9.50
CA ASP A 77 5.70 13.00 -8.51
C ASP A 77 6.75 12.20 -7.70
N PRO A 78 8.02 12.65 -7.67
CA PRO A 78 9.11 11.97 -6.98
C PRO A 78 8.90 11.83 -5.46
N ASP A 79 8.07 12.68 -4.84
CA ASP A 79 7.81 12.62 -3.40
C ASP A 79 6.92 11.42 -3.01
N PHE A 80 6.32 10.74 -3.99
CA PHE A 80 5.39 9.63 -3.81
C PHE A 80 5.94 8.28 -4.30
N ILE A 81 7.24 8.20 -4.59
CA ILE A 81 7.96 6.95 -4.88
C ILE A 81 8.91 6.61 -3.72
N MET A 82 9.40 5.37 -3.69
CA MET A 82 10.23 4.82 -2.61
C MET A 82 11.41 5.74 -2.27
N GLU A 83 12.10 6.22 -3.30
CA GLU A 83 13.27 7.10 -3.18
C GLU A 83 12.95 8.41 -2.43
N GLY A 84 11.95 9.17 -2.90
CA GLY A 84 11.59 10.46 -2.29
C GLY A 84 11.00 10.31 -0.89
N ILE A 85 10.21 9.25 -0.67
CA ILE A 85 9.68 8.93 0.66
C ILE A 85 10.83 8.63 1.64
N ALA A 86 11.80 7.81 1.23
CA ALA A 86 12.95 7.47 2.07
C ALA A 86 13.77 8.73 2.43
N PHE A 87 14.16 9.54 1.45
CA PHE A 87 14.91 10.78 1.71
C PHE A 87 14.19 11.70 2.68
N LYS A 88 12.92 11.99 2.41
CA LYS A 88 12.12 12.88 3.26
C LYS A 88 12.13 12.47 4.73
N HIS A 89 11.96 11.18 5.00
CA HIS A 89 11.87 10.71 6.40
C HIS A 89 13.24 10.48 7.04
N TRP A 90 14.26 10.12 6.26
CA TRP A 90 15.63 10.01 6.77
C TRP A 90 16.23 11.38 7.10
N ASP A 91 16.03 12.39 6.25
CA ASP A 91 16.55 13.74 6.46
C ASP A 91 15.86 14.45 7.64
N ASP A 92 14.54 14.23 7.79
CA ASP A 92 13.77 14.70 8.93
C ASP A 92 14.08 13.95 10.24
N LYS A 93 14.93 12.91 10.21
CA LYS A 93 15.19 11.99 11.33
C LYS A 93 13.92 11.33 11.89
N LYS A 94 12.93 11.11 11.01
CA LYS A 94 11.65 10.47 11.32
C LYS A 94 11.64 8.99 11.01
N LEU A 95 12.68 8.45 10.37
CA LEU A 95 12.84 7.03 10.08
C LEU A 95 14.34 6.66 10.16
N PRO A 96 14.72 5.51 10.73
CA PRO A 96 16.11 5.05 10.71
C PRO A 96 16.58 4.80 9.28
N LYS A 97 17.86 5.11 8.98
CA LYS A 97 18.42 4.92 7.63
C LYS A 97 18.54 3.46 7.23
N GLU A 98 18.56 2.56 8.20
CA GLU A 98 18.57 1.11 7.99
C GLU A 98 17.20 0.58 7.54
N LEU A 99 16.12 1.35 7.73
CA LEU A 99 14.77 0.96 7.37
C LEU A 99 14.37 1.65 6.06
N LEU A 100 14.27 0.87 4.99
CA LEU A 100 13.79 1.31 3.68
C LEU A 100 12.27 1.06 3.57
N PRO A 101 11.44 2.10 3.42
CA PRO A 101 9.99 1.93 3.28
C PRO A 101 9.65 1.33 1.92
N PHE A 102 8.90 0.24 1.88
CA PHE A 102 8.50 -0.44 0.64
C PHE A 102 6.99 -0.59 0.46
N ALA A 103 6.20 -0.40 1.52
CA ALA A 103 4.75 -0.38 1.44
C ALA A 103 4.16 0.57 2.49
N ARG A 104 2.88 0.90 2.33
CA ARG A 104 2.08 1.64 3.31
C ARG A 104 1.08 0.71 3.96
N ASP A 105 0.77 0.97 5.22
CA ASP A 105 -0.38 0.36 5.88
C ASP A 105 -1.59 1.31 5.90
N LEU A 106 -2.76 0.81 6.28
CA LEU A 106 -3.97 1.64 6.40
C LEU A 106 -3.94 2.64 7.55
N SER A 107 -3.09 2.43 8.56
CA SER A 107 -2.90 3.35 9.69
C SER A 107 -1.97 4.52 9.35
N ASN A 108 -1.65 4.72 8.07
CA ASN A 108 -0.76 5.75 7.56
C ASN A 108 0.71 5.58 8.03
N GLY A 109 1.09 4.38 8.45
CA GLY A 109 2.46 3.93 8.71
C GLY A 109 3.15 3.39 7.46
N PHE A 110 4.42 3.01 7.62
CA PHE A 110 5.19 2.32 6.58
C PHE A 110 5.47 0.89 6.96
N LEU A 111 5.49 0.04 5.95
CA LEU A 111 6.21 -1.23 6.01
C LEU A 111 7.61 -1.01 5.48
N CYS A 112 8.60 -1.37 6.28
CA CYS A 112 10.00 -1.15 6.02
C CYS A 112 10.76 -2.47 6.00
N ILE A 113 11.73 -2.59 5.11
CA ILE A 113 12.72 -3.66 5.14
C ILE A 113 14.00 -3.10 5.76
N ASN A 114 14.60 -3.86 6.67
CA ASN A 114 15.93 -3.56 7.15
C ASN A 114 16.94 -3.91 6.05
N ILE A 115 17.67 -2.91 5.55
CA ILE A 115 18.60 -3.09 4.41
C ILE A 115 19.78 -4.02 4.72
N ASN A 116 20.12 -4.18 6.01
CA ASN A 116 21.24 -5.00 6.44
C ASN A 116 20.83 -6.44 6.74
N THR A 117 19.61 -6.66 7.24
CA THR A 117 19.17 -7.99 7.71
C THR A 117 18.07 -8.62 6.86
N GLY A 118 17.36 -7.84 6.04
CA GLY A 118 16.19 -8.29 5.29
C GLY A 118 14.90 -8.43 6.11
N ALA A 119 14.95 -8.16 7.41
CA ALA A 119 13.80 -8.23 8.30
C ALA A 119 12.77 -7.13 7.99
N ILE A 120 11.49 -7.44 8.22
CA ILE A 120 10.35 -6.59 7.92
C ILE A 120 9.80 -5.99 9.21
N TYR A 121 9.59 -4.68 9.19
CA TYR A 121 9.05 -3.89 10.28
C TYR A 121 7.85 -3.07 9.81
N GLN A 122 6.88 -2.86 10.68
CA GLN A 122 6.01 -1.71 10.58
C GLN A 122 6.66 -0.52 11.31
N TYR A 123 6.53 0.65 10.73
CA TYR A 123 7.01 1.90 11.29
C TYR A 123 5.85 2.89 11.44
N LEU A 124 5.49 3.19 12.69
CA LEU A 124 4.40 4.10 13.04
C LEU A 124 4.87 5.56 12.96
N ARG A 125 4.12 6.40 12.23
CA ARG A 125 4.55 7.78 11.92
C ARG A 125 3.98 8.87 12.82
N LEU A 126 2.92 8.57 13.57
CA LEU A 126 2.17 9.57 14.34
C LEU A 126 2.49 9.55 15.84
N GLU A 127 3.36 8.64 16.26
CA GLU A 127 3.76 8.51 17.66
C GLU A 127 5.11 9.21 17.85
N TRP A 128 5.10 10.44 18.36
CA TRP A 128 6.34 11.09 18.79
C TRP A 128 6.21 11.48 20.26
N ASP A 129 7.16 11.03 21.06
CA ASP A 129 7.21 11.23 22.49
C ASP A 129 8.31 12.24 22.82
N ASP A 130 7.92 13.47 23.15
CA ASP A 130 8.84 14.55 23.48
C ASP A 130 9.66 14.28 24.76
N THR A 131 9.31 13.24 25.53
CA THR A 131 10.09 12.79 26.70
C THR A 131 11.23 11.84 26.34
N LEU A 132 11.23 11.29 25.12
CA LEU A 132 12.22 10.36 24.61
C LEU A 132 13.19 11.06 23.65
N ASN A 133 14.43 10.58 23.61
CA ASN A 133 15.36 11.01 22.57
C ASN A 133 14.99 10.41 21.19
N THR A 134 15.65 10.86 20.13
CA THR A 134 15.38 10.38 18.75
C THR A 134 15.50 8.86 18.64
N GLU A 135 16.59 8.26 19.12
CA GLU A 135 16.80 6.81 19.00
C GLU A 135 15.72 6.00 19.73
N GLN A 136 15.31 6.46 20.92
CA GLN A 136 14.24 5.85 21.69
C GLN A 136 12.89 5.94 20.96
N ASN A 137 12.57 7.09 20.36
CA ASN A 137 11.37 7.26 19.52
C ASN A 137 11.40 6.33 18.31
N LEU A 138 12.52 6.29 17.58
CA LEU A 138 12.68 5.41 16.42
C LEU A 138 12.46 3.94 16.78
N LYS A 139 12.99 3.49 17.93
CA LYS A 139 12.79 2.13 18.44
C LYS A 139 11.35 1.87 18.87
N LYS A 140 10.73 2.79 19.60
CA LYS A 140 9.33 2.71 20.05
C LYS A 140 8.37 2.56 18.86
N ASN A 141 8.65 3.27 17.77
CA ASN A 141 7.80 3.28 16.57
C ASN A 141 8.02 2.10 15.62
N SER A 142 8.97 1.22 15.91
CA SER A 142 9.31 0.09 15.04
C SER A 142 8.75 -1.21 15.62
N ILE A 143 7.82 -1.84 14.90
CA ILE A 143 7.24 -3.13 15.27
C ILE A 143 7.78 -4.18 14.32
N TYR A 144 8.45 -5.20 14.87
CA TYR A 144 8.94 -6.33 14.09
C TYR A 144 7.77 -7.20 13.59
N LEU A 145 7.79 -7.56 12.30
CA LEU A 145 6.78 -8.40 11.68
C LEU A 145 7.34 -9.75 11.22
N SER A 146 8.47 -9.74 10.51
CA SER A 146 9.04 -10.97 9.95
C SER A 146 10.55 -10.85 9.78
N ASP A 147 11.22 -11.98 9.71
CA ASP A 147 12.66 -12.09 9.47
C ASP A 147 13.05 -11.88 8.00
N SER A 148 12.10 -12.05 7.07
CA SER A 148 12.32 -11.90 5.63
C SER A 148 11.06 -11.43 4.91
N LEU A 149 11.26 -10.80 3.74
CA LEU A 149 10.18 -10.39 2.84
C LEU A 149 9.33 -11.59 2.38
N GLU A 150 9.97 -12.72 2.09
CA GLU A 150 9.25 -13.92 1.64
C GLU A 150 8.30 -14.45 2.71
N ASN A 151 8.78 -14.59 3.95
CA ASN A 151 7.94 -15.05 5.06
C ASN A 151 6.80 -14.07 5.34
N PHE A 152 7.06 -12.77 5.26
CA PHE A 152 6.02 -11.74 5.39
C PHE A 152 4.94 -11.88 4.32
N LEU A 153 5.32 -11.96 3.04
CA LEU A 153 4.36 -12.06 1.92
C LEU A 153 3.56 -13.37 1.97
N ASN A 154 4.20 -14.49 2.32
CA ASN A 154 3.53 -15.78 2.44
C ASN A 154 2.56 -15.86 3.62
N ALA A 155 2.74 -15.01 4.63
CA ALA A 155 1.85 -14.91 5.79
C ALA A 155 0.62 -14.03 5.55
N LEU A 156 0.54 -13.32 4.42
CA LEU A 156 -0.62 -12.48 4.10
C LEU A 156 -1.87 -13.33 3.85
N THR A 157 -2.99 -12.91 4.42
CA THR A 157 -4.31 -13.53 4.28
C THR A 157 -5.39 -12.49 3.96
N TYR A 158 -6.63 -12.94 3.76
CA TYR A 158 -7.81 -12.10 3.65
C TYR A 158 -8.36 -11.74 5.05
N ASP A 159 -9.18 -10.70 5.12
CA ASP A 159 -9.92 -10.42 6.34
C ASP A 159 -11.11 -11.38 6.50
N GLU A 160 -10.92 -12.43 7.29
CA GLU A 160 -11.96 -13.42 7.61
C GLU A 160 -13.11 -12.81 8.44
N GLU A 161 -12.98 -11.61 9.00
CA GLU A 161 -14.08 -10.99 9.76
C GLU A 161 -15.17 -10.37 8.87
N GLN A 162 -14.93 -10.22 7.56
CA GLN A 162 -15.97 -9.85 6.60
C GLN A 162 -16.79 -11.05 6.11
N SER A 163 -16.32 -12.29 6.28
CA SER A 163 -17.01 -13.49 5.76
C SER A 163 -18.15 -14.02 6.66
N ASN A 164 -18.37 -13.39 7.82
CA ASN A 164 -19.53 -13.65 8.68
C ASN A 164 -20.69 -12.67 8.44
N ALA A 165 -20.58 -11.73 7.50
CA ALA A 165 -21.76 -11.17 6.86
C ALA A 165 -22.34 -12.28 5.97
N GLU A 166 -23.61 -12.61 6.20
CA GLU A 166 -24.39 -13.68 5.55
C GLU A 166 -23.90 -14.00 4.14
N THR A 167 -23.57 -15.27 3.89
CA THR A 167 -23.31 -15.81 2.56
C THR A 167 -24.54 -15.57 1.68
N VAL A 168 -24.55 -14.46 0.96
CA VAL A 168 -25.33 -14.34 -0.27
C VAL A 168 -24.59 -15.22 -1.27
N GLU A 169 -25.24 -16.25 -1.79
CA GLU A 169 -24.65 -17.17 -2.75
C GLU A 169 -24.01 -16.38 -3.90
N ASP A 170 -22.70 -16.58 -4.10
CA ASP A 170 -21.94 -16.00 -5.21
C ASP A 170 -22.42 -16.61 -6.53
N GLU A 171 -23.45 -16.01 -7.14
CA GLU A 171 -23.65 -16.16 -8.57
C GLU A 171 -22.54 -15.39 -9.31
N ASP A 172 -21.47 -16.11 -9.67
CA ASP A 172 -20.59 -15.86 -10.82
C ASP A 172 -20.22 -14.37 -11.10
N ILE A 173 -19.51 -13.70 -10.18
CA ILE A 173 -18.87 -12.41 -10.51
C ILE A 173 -17.59 -12.68 -11.31
N LYS A 174 -17.77 -12.95 -12.61
CA LYS A 174 -16.69 -12.84 -13.60
C LYS A 174 -16.29 -11.37 -13.73
N PRO A 175 -14.99 -11.02 -13.86
CA PRO A 175 -14.59 -9.65 -14.15
C PRO A 175 -15.20 -9.21 -15.49
N ARG A 176 -16.19 -8.30 -15.44
CA ARG A 176 -16.90 -7.82 -16.63
C ARG A 176 -16.01 -6.82 -17.37
N ALA A 177 -15.78 -7.06 -18.65
CA ALA A 177 -14.92 -6.26 -19.52
C ALA A 177 -15.45 -4.85 -19.88
N SER A 178 -16.34 -4.26 -19.08
CA SER A 178 -16.89 -2.94 -19.38
C SER A 178 -17.22 -2.15 -18.12
N ASN A 179 -16.80 -0.89 -18.06
CA ASN A 179 -17.16 0.14 -17.07
C ASN A 179 -18.66 0.51 -17.14
N LYS A 180 -19.56 -0.45 -17.06
CA LYS A 180 -20.98 -0.21 -16.82
C LYS A 180 -21.23 -0.35 -15.33
N PHE A 181 -21.12 0.76 -14.61
CA PHE A 181 -21.63 0.84 -13.25
C PHE A 181 -23.16 0.69 -13.33
N TYR A 182 -23.68 -0.43 -12.80
CA TYR A 182 -25.09 -0.85 -12.74
C TYR A 182 -25.80 -1.14 -14.08
N ASP A 183 -26.39 -2.32 -14.21
CA ASP A 183 -27.45 -2.61 -15.19
C ASP A 183 -28.74 -1.89 -14.74
N SER A 184 -28.78 -0.58 -14.92
CA SER A 184 -30.04 0.17 -14.90
C SER A 184 -30.63 0.12 -16.31
N GLU A 185 -31.84 -0.44 -16.45
CA GLU A 185 -32.55 -0.49 -17.74
C GLU A 185 -33.00 0.91 -18.22
N GLN A 186 -32.85 1.93 -17.38
CA GLN A 186 -33.18 3.30 -17.68
C GLN A 186 -32.02 4.23 -17.31
N ALA A 187 -31.55 4.99 -18.30
CA ALA A 187 -30.63 6.10 -18.05
C ALA A 187 -31.32 7.13 -17.14
N ILE A 188 -30.61 7.58 -16.11
CA ILE A 188 -31.04 8.69 -15.25
C ILE A 188 -31.34 9.89 -16.14
N ASN A 189 -32.57 10.39 -16.07
CA ASN A 189 -33.01 11.55 -16.84
C ASN A 189 -33.15 12.79 -15.94
N THR A 190 -33.47 13.93 -16.56
CA THR A 190 -33.56 15.21 -15.84
C THR A 190 -34.65 15.22 -14.76
N ALA A 191 -35.73 14.45 -14.90
CA ALA A 191 -36.78 14.37 -13.89
C ALA A 191 -36.27 13.65 -12.63
N ASP A 192 -35.52 12.56 -12.79
CA ASP A 192 -34.94 11.80 -11.68
C ASP A 192 -33.95 12.68 -10.89
N LEU A 193 -33.09 13.44 -11.58
CA LEU A 193 -32.15 14.37 -10.93
C LEU A 193 -32.88 15.48 -10.16
N ASN A 194 -33.98 16.01 -10.71
CA ASN A 194 -34.78 17.02 -10.03
C ASN A 194 -35.50 16.47 -8.78
N GLU A 195 -35.90 15.19 -8.79
CA GLU A 195 -36.48 14.53 -7.61
C GLU A 195 -35.44 14.38 -6.49
N VAL A 196 -34.22 13.95 -6.83
CA VAL A 196 -33.10 13.86 -5.87
C VAL A 196 -32.77 15.23 -5.26
N GLU A 197 -32.69 16.28 -6.08
CA GLU A 197 -32.49 17.65 -5.61
C GLU A 197 -33.57 18.10 -4.62
N LYS A 198 -34.83 17.72 -4.88
CA LYS A 198 -35.97 18.05 -4.03
C LYS A 198 -35.94 17.29 -2.71
N LEU A 199 -35.66 15.99 -2.73
CA LEU A 199 -35.58 15.14 -1.53
C LEU A 199 -34.44 15.57 -0.62
N LEU A 200 -33.26 15.79 -1.20
CA LEU A 200 -32.05 16.10 -0.44
C LEU A 200 -31.86 17.59 -0.19
N LYS A 201 -32.70 18.45 -0.78
CA LYS A 201 -32.63 19.92 -0.70
C LYS A 201 -31.26 20.45 -1.13
N ILE A 202 -30.67 19.83 -2.16
CA ILE A 202 -29.40 20.23 -2.77
C ILE A 202 -29.62 20.64 -4.23
N LYS A 203 -28.65 21.32 -4.83
CA LYS A 203 -28.57 21.48 -6.29
C LYS A 203 -27.38 20.71 -6.83
N ILE A 204 -27.64 19.84 -7.80
CA ILE A 204 -26.65 19.10 -8.56
C ILE A 204 -26.04 20.07 -9.59
N PRO A 205 -24.71 20.29 -9.56
CA PRO A 205 -24.01 21.11 -10.54
C PRO A 205 -24.33 20.67 -11.98
N VAL A 206 -24.51 21.63 -12.89
CA VAL A 206 -24.82 21.36 -14.31
C VAL A 206 -23.75 20.49 -14.98
N GLN A 207 -22.51 20.54 -14.49
CA GLN A 207 -21.38 19.73 -14.99
C GLN A 207 -21.51 18.24 -14.66
N LEU A 208 -22.39 17.90 -13.71
CA LEU A 208 -22.67 16.55 -13.22
C LEU A 208 -24.06 16.05 -13.63
N ARG A 209 -24.81 16.85 -14.39
CA ARG A 209 -26.06 16.45 -15.05
C ARG A 209 -25.74 15.92 -16.44
#